data_AF-A0AB37QQD9-F1
#
_entry.id   AF-A0AB37QQD9-F1
#
_cell.length_a   1.000
_cell.length_b   1.000
_cell.length_c   1.000
_cell.angle_alpha   90.00
_cell.angle_beta   90.00
_cell.angle_gamma   90.00
#
_symmetry.space_group_name_H-M   'P 1'
#
loop_
_entity.id
_entity.type
_entity.pdbx_description
1 polymer ?
#
loop_
_entity_poly.entity_id
_entity_poly.type
_entity_poly.pdbx_seq_one_letter_code
_entity_poly.pdbx_strand_id
1 'polypeptide(L)'
;MTNEIVKITKTPAPRKGRKRVDASNEGRAVSRLPGIVERQYEIALQAPDVKTTLFDCEGAQARRDSISRKLCSGSTAVTVHDLERWEKAFSDAKKILMQIAPMFP
;
A
#
# COMPACT_ATOMS: atom_id res chain seq x y z
N MET A 1 -63.72 21.25 -9.77
CA MET A 1 -62.46 20.52 -9.49
C MET A 1 -61.31 21.26 -10.16
N THR A 2 -60.52 22.01 -9.41
CA THR A 2 -59.15 22.40 -9.76
C THR A 2 -58.43 22.74 -8.45
N ASN A 3 -57.67 21.79 -7.94
CA ASN A 3 -56.85 21.97 -6.74
C ASN A 3 -55.61 22.78 -7.13
N GLU A 4 -55.55 24.04 -6.73
CA GLU A 4 -54.31 24.80 -6.82
C GLU A 4 -53.37 24.38 -5.68
N ILE A 5 -52.35 23.61 -6.04
CA ILE A 5 -51.29 23.21 -5.13
C ILE A 5 -50.36 24.41 -4.94
N VAL A 6 -50.43 25.06 -3.77
CA VAL A 6 -49.48 26.09 -3.35
C VAL A 6 -48.09 25.42 -3.21
N LYS A 7 -47.22 25.62 -4.20
CA LYS A 7 -45.81 25.22 -4.13
C LYS A 7 -45.07 26.12 -3.15
N ILE A 8 -44.96 25.70 -1.89
CA ILE A 8 -44.07 26.33 -0.93
C ILE A 8 -42.65 25.80 -1.17
N THR A 9 -41.88 26.47 -2.03
CA THR A 9 -40.43 26.28 -2.12
C THR A 9 -39.77 26.85 -0.86
N LYS A 10 -39.62 26.03 0.18
CA LYS A 10 -38.73 26.33 1.31
C LYS A 10 -37.31 25.94 0.92
N THR A 11 -36.54 26.88 0.39
CA THR A 11 -35.08 26.77 0.37
C THR A 11 -34.58 26.83 1.82
N PRO A 12 -33.86 25.84 2.34
CA PRO A 12 -33.34 25.90 3.70
C PRO A 12 -32.26 26.97 3.78
N ALA A 13 -32.42 27.94 4.67
CA ALA A 13 -31.38 28.93 4.96
C ALA A 13 -30.11 28.21 5.48
N PRO A 14 -28.91 28.57 5.00
CA PRO A 14 -27.67 27.98 5.47
C PRO A 14 -27.49 28.36 6.94
N ARG A 15 -27.53 27.36 7.83
CA ARG A 15 -27.18 27.57 9.24
C ARG A 15 -25.71 27.96 9.31
N LYS A 16 -25.39 29.03 10.05
CA LYS A 16 -24.01 29.42 10.36
C LYS A 16 -23.36 28.30 11.16
N GLY A 17 -22.73 27.37 10.44
CA GLY A 17 -21.95 26.29 11.03
C GLY A 17 -20.83 26.87 11.86
N ARG A 18 -20.63 26.32 13.06
CA ARG A 18 -19.45 26.55 13.88
C ARG A 18 -18.23 26.39 12.98
N LYS A 19 -17.36 27.40 12.94
CA LYS A 19 -16.07 27.35 12.24
C LYS A 19 -15.42 26.02 12.65
N ARG A 20 -15.26 25.09 11.71
CA ARG A 20 -14.39 23.95 11.95
C ARG A 20 -13.04 24.58 12.24
N VAL A 21 -12.53 24.38 13.45
CA VAL A 21 -11.12 24.58 13.71
C VAL A 21 -10.44 23.73 12.64
N ASP A 22 -9.69 24.39 11.76
CA ASP A 22 -8.78 23.68 10.89
C ASP A 22 -8.00 22.76 11.80
N ALA A 23 -8.12 21.46 11.56
CA ALA A 23 -7.26 20.49 12.19
C ALA A 23 -5.86 20.62 11.56
N SER A 24 -5.30 21.83 11.58
CA SER A 24 -3.90 22.01 11.92
C SER A 24 -3.77 21.61 13.39
N ASN A 25 -4.02 20.33 13.67
CA ASN A 25 -3.26 19.63 14.65
C ASN A 25 -1.86 19.59 14.05
N GLU A 26 -1.14 20.72 14.13
CA GLU A 26 0.28 20.68 14.41
C GLU A 26 0.37 20.00 15.78
N GLY A 27 0.07 18.69 15.79
CA GLY A 27 0.46 17.80 16.83
C GLY A 27 1.96 17.95 16.78
N ARG A 28 2.46 18.83 17.67
CA ARG A 28 3.86 19.07 17.93
C ARG A 28 4.53 17.75 17.62
N ALA A 29 5.26 17.68 16.51
CA ALA A 29 5.98 16.48 16.14
C ALA A 29 6.99 16.32 17.25
N VAL A 30 6.60 15.59 18.30
CA VAL A 30 7.51 15.13 19.32
C VAL A 30 8.38 14.21 18.51
N SER A 31 9.55 14.71 18.13
CA SER A 31 10.64 13.93 17.58
C SER A 31 11.05 12.97 18.68
N ARG A 32 10.23 11.94 18.90
CA ARG A 32 10.59 10.81 19.72
C ARG A 32 11.80 10.23 19.01
N LEU A 33 12.92 10.21 19.72
CA LEU A 33 14.09 9.52 19.21
C LEU A 33 13.65 8.10 18.91
N PRO A 34 13.91 7.58 17.68
CA PRO A 34 13.49 6.23 17.34
C PRO A 34 14.05 5.28 18.39
N GLY A 35 13.19 4.36 18.82
CA GLY A 35 13.59 3.33 19.76
C GLY A 35 14.80 2.56 19.23
N ILE A 36 15.57 1.93 20.11
CA ILE A 36 16.76 1.15 19.72
C ILE A 36 16.39 0.12 18.63
N VAL A 37 15.22 -0.51 18.77
CA VAL A 37 14.68 -1.49 17.81
C VAL A 37 14.35 -0.86 16.45
N GLU A 38 13.72 0.33 16.42
CA GLU A 38 13.39 1.02 15.18
C GLU A 38 14.67 1.42 14.43
N ARG A 39 15.69 1.88 15.17
CA ARG A 39 16.98 2.22 14.58
C ARG A 39 17.70 0.98 14.05
N GLN A 40 17.67 -0.14 14.77
CA GLN A 40 18.23 -1.41 14.32
C GLN A 40 17.54 -1.91 13.04
N TYR A 41 16.21 -1.82 13.00
CA TYR A 41 15.42 -2.13 11.81
C TYR A 41 15.78 -1.25 10.62
N GLU A 42 15.91 0.06 10.82
CA GLU A 42 16.36 0.99 9.77
C GLU A 42 17.76 0.62 9.25
N ILE A 43 18.70 0.30 10.14
CA ILE A 43 20.06 -0.13 9.77
C ILE A 43 20.00 -1.43 8.95
N ALA A 44 19.20 -2.40 9.38
CA ALA A 44 19.02 -3.67 8.67
C ALA A 44 18.47 -3.44 7.25
N LEU A 45 17.49 -2.55 7.09
CA LEU A 45 16.97 -2.16 5.77
C LEU A 45 18.00 -1.45 4.89
N GLN A 46 19.01 -0.80 5.47
CA GLN A 46 20.07 -0.16 4.69
C GLN A 46 21.11 -1.15 4.14
N ALA A 47 21.17 -2.37 4.71
CA ALA A 47 22.14 -3.37 4.29
C ALA A 47 21.94 -3.76 2.81
N PRO A 48 23.03 -3.85 2.03
CA PRO A 48 22.95 -4.09 0.59
C PRO A 48 22.23 -5.40 0.29
N ASP A 49 22.54 -6.47 1.02
CA ASP A 49 21.94 -7.79 0.80
C ASP A 49 20.43 -7.81 1.08
N VAL A 50 19.98 -7.06 2.10
CA VAL A 50 18.55 -6.91 2.42
C VAL A 50 17.85 -6.11 1.32
N LYS A 51 18.45 -5.00 0.86
CA LYS A 51 17.89 -4.21 -0.23
C LYS A 51 17.76 -4.98 -1.54
N THR A 52 18.80 -5.71 -1.93
CA THR A 52 18.79 -6.48 -3.19
C THR A 52 17.72 -7.57 -3.12
N THR A 53 17.64 -8.29 -2.01
CA THR A 53 16.64 -9.37 -1.86
C THR A 53 15.21 -8.86 -1.75
N LEU A 54 15.00 -7.71 -1.11
CA LEU A 54 13.69 -7.02 -1.13
C LEU A 54 13.32 -6.58 -2.54
N PHE A 55 14.25 -5.98 -3.29
CA PHE A 55 14.03 -5.58 -4.68
C PHE A 55 13.66 -6.78 -5.56
N ASP A 56 14.36 -7.91 -5.39
CA ASP A 56 14.05 -9.15 -6.11
C ASP A 56 12.67 -9.71 -5.74
N CYS A 57 12.30 -9.68 -4.45
CA CYS A 57 10.96 -10.07 -3.99
C CYS A 57 9.88 -9.20 -4.66
N GLU A 58 10.04 -7.88 -4.62
CA GLU A 58 9.09 -6.92 -5.20
C GLU A 58 8.99 -7.09 -6.72
N GLY A 59 10.13 -7.23 -7.41
CA GLY A 59 10.19 -7.45 -8.85
C GLY A 59 9.52 -8.76 -9.26
N ALA A 60 9.79 -9.86 -8.55
CA ALA A 60 9.17 -11.14 -8.82
C ALA A 60 7.65 -11.10 -8.55
N GLN A 61 7.23 -10.47 -7.46
CA GLN A 61 5.80 -10.28 -7.14
C GLN A 61 5.07 -9.47 -8.20
N ALA A 62 5.64 -8.33 -8.62
CA ALA A 62 5.04 -7.48 -9.64
C ALA A 62 4.86 -8.21 -10.98
N ARG A 63 5.83 -9.04 -11.37
CA ARG A 63 5.76 -9.87 -12.58
C ARG A 63 4.72 -10.97 -12.45
N ARG A 64 4.70 -11.70 -11.33
CA ARG A 64 3.67 -12.69 -11.03
C ARG A 64 2.27 -12.09 -11.14
N ASP A 65 2.05 -10.94 -10.48
CA ASP A 65 0.75 -10.27 -10.47
C ASP A 65 0.37 -9.75 -11.87
N SER A 66 1.35 -9.26 -12.64
CA SER A 66 1.12 -8.87 -14.03
C SER A 66 0.73 -10.06 -14.91
N ILE A 67 1.38 -11.21 -14.75
CA ILE A 67 1.08 -12.41 -15.55
C ILE A 67 -0.29 -12.96 -15.14
N SER A 68 -0.56 -13.04 -13.84
CA SER A 68 -1.87 -13.45 -13.31
C SER A 68 -3.00 -12.61 -13.91
N ARG A 69 -2.88 -11.27 -13.90
CA ARG A 69 -3.87 -10.39 -14.56
C ARG A 69 -4.04 -10.67 -16.05
N LYS A 70 -2.94 -10.88 -16.79
CA LYS A 70 -2.99 -11.18 -18.23
C LYS A 70 -3.68 -12.51 -18.50
N LEU A 71 -3.36 -13.55 -17.73
CA LEU A 71 -4.01 -14.86 -17.83
C LEU A 71 -5.50 -14.76 -17.52
N CYS A 72 -5.89 -14.06 -16.46
CA CYS A 72 -7.29 -13.82 -16.12
C CYS A 72 -8.06 -13.05 -17.20
N SER A 73 -7.37 -12.18 -17.97
CA SER A 73 -7.97 -11.48 -19.11
C SER A 73 -8.03 -12.32 -20.40
N GLY A 74 -7.59 -13.58 -20.38
CA GLY A 74 -7.56 -14.46 -21.55
C GLY A 74 -6.41 -14.17 -22.53
N SER A 75 -5.37 -13.45 -22.10
CA SER A 75 -4.20 -13.16 -22.93
C SER A 75 -3.42 -14.44 -23.24
N THR A 76 -3.06 -14.65 -24.51
CA THR A 76 -2.19 -15.74 -24.97
C THR A 76 -0.71 -15.35 -25.02
N ALA A 77 -0.38 -14.09 -24.70
CA ALA A 77 0.99 -13.57 -24.74
C ALA A 77 1.86 -14.03 -23.56
N VAL A 78 1.26 -14.65 -22.55
CA VAL A 78 1.92 -15.23 -21.37
C VAL A 78 1.30 -16.59 -21.08
N THR A 79 2.07 -17.48 -20.48
CA THR A 79 1.67 -18.85 -20.19
C THR A 79 1.54 -19.11 -18.69
N VAL A 80 0.87 -20.21 -18.34
CA VAL A 80 0.85 -20.70 -16.94
C VAL A 80 2.27 -21.06 -16.47
N HIS A 81 3.13 -21.57 -17.35
CA HIS A 81 4.53 -21.83 -17.02
C HIS A 81 5.32 -20.55 -16.70
N ASP A 82 5.00 -19.41 -17.33
CA ASP A 82 5.59 -18.13 -16.93
C ASP A 82 5.16 -17.76 -15.51
N LEU A 83 3.90 -18.00 -15.15
CA LEU A 83 3.41 -17.77 -13.80
C LEU A 83 4.14 -18.65 -12.78
N GLU A 84 4.23 -19.96 -13.03
CA GLU A 84 4.95 -20.92 -12.17
C GLU A 84 6.41 -20.49 -11.95
N ARG A 85 7.09 -20.02 -13.01
CA ARG A 85 8.47 -19.52 -12.92
C ARG A 85 8.58 -18.36 -11.95
N TRP A 86 7.70 -17.38 -12.06
CA TRP A 86 7.74 -16.19 -11.20
C TRP A 86 7.24 -16.45 -9.77
N GLU A 87 6.34 -17.42 -9.58
CA GLU A 87 5.97 -17.91 -8.25
C GLU A 87 7.14 -18.59 -7.55
N LYS A 88 7.90 -19.40 -8.27
CA LYS A 88 9.13 -20.01 -7.76
C LYS A 88 10.17 -18.95 -7.41
N ALA A 89 10.44 -18.02 -8.33
CA ALA A 89 11.39 -16.92 -8.10
C ALA A 89 11.01 -16.08 -6.87
N PHE A 90 9.73 -15.75 -6.71
CA PHE A 90 9.23 -15.02 -5.54
C PHE A 90 9.40 -15.83 -4.24
N SER A 91 9.11 -17.13 -4.28
CA SER A 91 9.26 -18.01 -3.13
C SER A 91 10.73 -18.17 -2.72
N ASP A 92 11.63 -18.28 -3.69
CA ASP A 92 13.07 -18.42 -3.43
C ASP A 92 13.66 -17.10 -2.89
N ALA A 93 13.28 -15.94 -3.44
CA ALA A 93 13.68 -14.63 -2.92
C ALA A 93 13.23 -14.43 -1.46
N LYS A 94 12.00 -14.85 -1.12
CA LYS A 94 11.50 -14.84 0.26
C LYS A 94 12.31 -15.73 1.21
N LYS A 95 12.71 -16.92 0.77
CA LYS A 95 13.56 -17.80 1.59
C LYS A 95 14.90 -17.14 1.88
N ILE A 96 15.52 -16.51 0.89
CA ILE A 96 16.79 -15.79 1.07
C ILE A 96 16.60 -14.64 2.07
N LEU A 97 15.54 -13.84 1.93
CA LEU A 97 15.23 -12.78 2.88
C LEU A 97 15.05 -13.31 4.31
N MET A 98 14.37 -14.45 4.48
CA MET A 98 14.22 -15.10 5.79
C MET A 98 15.53 -15.65 6.37
N GLN A 99 16.51 -15.98 5.55
CA GLN A 99 17.85 -16.38 6.00
C GLN A 99 18.70 -15.16 6.40
N ILE A 100 18.48 -14.03 5.74
CA ILE A 100 19.21 -12.78 5.98
C ILE A 100 18.66 -12.05 7.20
N ALA A 101 17.35 -12.03 7.41
CA ALA A 101 16.72 -11.27 8.50
C ALA A 101 17.28 -11.59 9.91
N PRO A 102 17.59 -12.85 10.29
CA PRO A 102 18.19 -13.17 11.58
C PRO A 102 19.64 -12.72 11.74
N MET A 103 20.35 -12.36 10.65
CA MET A 103 21.73 -11.85 10.71
C MET A 103 21.80 -10.39 11.17
N PHE A 104 20.65 -9.71 11.27
CA PHE A 104 20.55 -8.34 11.75
C PHE A 104 19.95 -8.32 13.17
N PRO A 105 20.68 -7.80 14.17
CA PRO A 105 20.25 -7.73 15.56
C PRO A 105 19.23 -6.62 15.84
#